data_AF-A0A258E4K3-F1
#
_entry.id   AF-A0A258E4K3-F1
#
_cell.length_a   1.000
_cell.length_b   1.000
_cell.length_c   1.000
_cell.angle_alpha   90.00
_cell.angle_beta   90.00
_cell.angle_gamma   90.00
#
_symmetry.space_group_name_H-M   'P 1'
#
loop_
_entity.id
_entity.type
_entity.pdbx_description
1 polymer ?
#
loop_
_entity_poly.entity_id
_entity_poly.type
_entity_poly.pdbx_seq_one_letter_code
_entity_poly.pdbx_strand_id
1 'polypeptide(L)'
;MLCVVLMLLSPLSWRMGEITLPDQYWWKQVFLVTLLITIFYSNSSIIVPKILLKGKNYLYLLTIILGGILFYGLVIYFEQFIGYGKAMHFTFNPDKPYQAGKRWLPGDVFQMLLYIISIGLSTSVALVQKWQKDETTRQELDRQRINTELSYLKAQINPHFFFNTLNNIYALTNLDISKAQEA
;
A
#
# COMPACT_ATOMS: atom_id res chain seq x y z
N MET A 1 -1.14 -16.30 8.10
CA MET A 1 -0.06 -17.21 7.65
C MET A 1 1.33 -16.60 7.71
N LEU A 2 1.57 -15.37 7.20
CA LEU A 2 2.92 -14.79 7.14
C LEU A 2 3.60 -14.62 8.53
N CYS A 3 2.85 -14.26 9.57
CA CYS A 3 3.40 -14.12 10.94
C CYS A 3 3.82 -15.45 11.57
N VAL A 4 3.14 -16.56 11.23
CA VAL A 4 3.49 -17.92 11.67
C VAL A 4 4.74 -18.41 10.94
N VAL A 5 4.87 -18.09 9.66
CA VAL A 5 6.08 -18.37 8.86
C VAL A 5 7.29 -17.58 9.39
N LEU A 6 7.09 -16.32 9.79
CA LEU A 6 8.15 -15.50 10.39
C LEU A 6 8.57 -15.98 11.79
N MET A 7 7.65 -16.52 12.59
CA MET A 7 7.97 -17.18 13.86
C MET A 7 8.82 -18.46 13.65
N LEU A 8 8.55 -19.21 12.58
CA LEU A 8 9.26 -20.45 12.24
C LEU A 8 10.63 -20.22 11.60
N LEU A 9 10.85 -19.09 10.92
CA LEU A 9 12.11 -18.73 10.21
C LEU A 9 13.12 -17.96 11.07
N SER A 10 12.85 -17.76 12.37
CA SER A 10 13.85 -17.18 13.27
C SER A 10 15.13 -18.03 13.19
N PRO A 11 16.32 -17.45 12.92
CA PRO A 11 17.56 -18.23 12.81
C PRO A 11 17.90 -19.06 14.08
N LEU A 12 17.20 -18.77 15.18
CA LEU A 12 17.28 -19.48 16.43
C LEU A 12 16.47 -20.80 16.44
N SER A 13 15.33 -20.89 15.72
CA SER A 13 14.51 -22.12 15.62
C SER A 13 15.23 -23.23 14.87
N TRP A 14 16.06 -22.90 13.87
CA TRP A 14 16.86 -23.88 13.13
C TRP A 14 17.98 -24.55 13.96
N ARG A 15 18.36 -23.98 15.10
CA ARG A 15 19.38 -24.56 15.99
C ARG A 15 18.77 -25.53 17.03
N MET A 16 17.47 -25.80 16.96
CA MET A 16 16.71 -26.55 17.97
C MET A 16 16.66 -28.05 17.65
N GLY A 17 17.53 -28.83 18.28
CA GLY A 17 17.35 -30.27 18.42
C GLY A 17 16.51 -30.61 19.65
N GLU A 18 16.98 -30.25 20.85
CA GLU A 18 16.44 -30.79 22.12
C GLU A 18 16.23 -29.75 23.24
N ILE A 19 16.47 -28.47 23.00
CA ILE A 19 16.46 -27.44 24.06
C ILE A 19 15.12 -26.68 24.09
N THR A 20 14.44 -26.69 25.24
CA THR A 20 13.23 -25.89 25.47
C THR A 20 13.58 -24.42 25.61
N LEU A 21 12.93 -23.56 24.82
CA LEU A 21 13.10 -22.13 24.90
C LEU A 21 12.48 -21.54 26.18
N PRO A 22 13.09 -20.49 26.74
CA PRO A 22 12.53 -19.77 27.87
C PRO A 22 11.33 -18.92 27.44
N ASP A 23 10.35 -18.71 28.33
CA ASP A 23 9.11 -17.97 28.06
C ASP A 23 9.34 -16.55 27.51
N GLN A 24 10.46 -15.93 27.91
CA GLN A 24 10.91 -14.61 27.43
C GLN A 24 11.05 -14.57 25.91
N TYR A 25 11.38 -15.68 25.25
CA TYR A 25 11.43 -15.75 23.79
C TYR A 25 10.05 -15.50 23.18
N TRP A 26 9.01 -16.16 23.68
CA TRP A 26 7.65 -16.01 23.17
C TRP A 26 7.12 -14.61 23.38
N TRP A 27 7.38 -14.01 24.55
CA TRP A 27 7.04 -12.61 24.82
C TRP A 27 7.70 -11.65 23.83
N LYS A 28 8.98 -11.85 23.52
CA LYS A 28 9.67 -11.08 22.47
C LYS A 28 9.01 -11.26 21.11
N GLN A 29 8.65 -12.48 20.71
CA GLN A 29 8.01 -12.73 19.41
C GLN A 29 6.64 -12.06 19.29
N VAL A 30 5.80 -12.17 20.32
CA VAL A 30 4.49 -11.50 20.34
C VAL A 30 4.67 -9.99 20.23
N PHE A 31 5.57 -9.41 21.02
CA PHE A 31 5.88 -7.99 20.96
C PHE A 31 6.33 -7.54 19.57
N LEU A 32 7.27 -8.27 18.96
CA LEU A 32 7.80 -7.96 17.63
C LEU A 32 6.70 -8.02 16.56
N VAL A 33 5.86 -9.05 16.57
CA VAL A 33 4.76 -9.19 15.60
C VAL A 33 3.74 -8.05 15.76
N THR A 34 3.32 -7.75 16.99
CA THR A 34 2.40 -6.63 17.26
C THR A 34 2.97 -5.30 16.79
N LEU A 35 4.26 -5.08 17.00
CA LEU A 35 4.93 -3.85 16.61
C LEU A 35 5.06 -3.73 15.08
N LEU A 36 5.38 -4.84 14.38
CA LEU A 36 5.40 -4.88 12.91
C LEU A 36 4.01 -4.67 12.29
N ILE A 37 2.95 -5.25 12.88
CA ILE A 37 1.56 -5.03 12.45
C ILE A 37 1.21 -3.55 12.59
N THR A 38 1.54 -2.94 13.73
CA THR A 38 1.29 -1.52 14.00
C THR A 38 1.99 -0.64 12.96
N ILE A 39 3.26 -0.93 12.66
CA ILE A 39 4.03 -0.23 11.64
C ILE A 39 3.42 -0.41 10.24
N PHE A 40 3.04 -1.63 9.89
CA PHE A 40 2.45 -1.93 8.58
C PHE A 40 1.19 -1.11 8.33
N TYR A 41 0.24 -1.14 9.26
CA TYR A 41 -1.04 -0.42 9.11
C TYR A 41 -0.86 1.10 9.20
N SER A 42 0.01 1.57 10.10
CA SER A 42 0.32 3.00 10.22
C SER A 42 0.97 3.54 8.95
N ASN A 43 1.93 2.78 8.39
CA ASN A 43 2.61 3.16 7.16
C ASN A 43 1.64 3.20 5.97
N SER A 44 0.89 2.11 5.77
CA SER A 44 -0.06 1.97 4.65
C SER A 44 -1.19 2.99 4.70
N SER A 45 -1.78 3.23 5.88
CA SER A 45 -3.00 4.05 6.02
C SER A 45 -2.72 5.54 6.26
N ILE A 46 -1.56 5.90 6.82
CA ILE A 46 -1.27 7.28 7.25
C ILE A 46 -0.05 7.83 6.53
N ILE A 47 1.10 7.18 6.64
CA ILE A 47 2.38 7.75 6.19
C ILE A 47 2.44 7.82 4.66
N VAL A 48 2.16 6.71 3.98
CA VAL A 48 2.16 6.64 2.51
C VAL A 48 1.18 7.65 1.90
N PRO A 49 -0.12 7.68 2.27
CA PRO A 49 -1.06 8.59 1.64
C PRO A 49 -0.81 10.06 1.99
N LYS A 50 -0.29 10.37 3.18
CA LYS A 50 -0.05 11.77 3.58
C LYS A 50 1.28 12.33 3.11
N ILE A 51 2.31 11.50 2.95
CA ILE A 51 3.69 11.94 2.68
C ILE A 51 4.14 11.50 1.30
N LEU A 52 4.19 10.19 1.04
CA LEU A 52 4.71 9.62 -0.20
C LEU A 52 3.84 10.04 -1.40
N LEU A 53 2.52 9.87 -1.31
CA LEU A 53 1.60 10.24 -2.40
C LEU A 53 1.50 11.76 -2.63
N LYS A 54 1.95 12.59 -1.69
CA LYS A 54 2.04 14.05 -1.87
C LYS A 54 3.37 14.49 -2.52
N GLY A 55 4.19 13.55 -2.99
CA GLY A 55 5.47 13.83 -3.64
C GLY A 55 6.61 14.18 -2.68
N LYS A 56 6.40 14.07 -1.36
CA LYS A 56 7.42 14.43 -0.35
C LYS A 56 8.37 13.25 -0.06
N ASN A 57 9.04 12.75 -1.09
CA ASN A 57 9.84 11.51 -1.02
C ASN A 57 10.98 11.57 0.00
N TYR A 58 11.67 12.70 0.12
CA TYR A 58 12.73 12.87 1.12
C TYR A 58 12.21 12.82 2.57
N LEU A 59 11.04 13.41 2.84
CA LEU A 59 10.40 13.30 4.16
C LEU A 59 9.97 11.86 4.45
N TYR A 60 9.51 11.13 3.43
CA TYR A 60 9.18 9.72 3.57
C TYR A 60 10.40 8.89 3.96
N LEU A 61 11.53 9.08 3.26
CA LEU A 61 12.80 8.44 3.61
C LEU A 61 13.24 8.78 5.05
N LEU A 62 13.13 10.05 5.45
CA LEU A 62 13.42 10.47 6.82
C LEU A 62 12.54 9.73 7.83
N THR A 63 11.23 9.60 7.57
CA THR A 63 10.32 8.86 8.46
C THR A 63 10.65 7.38 8.55
N ILE A 64 11.10 6.73 7.47
CA ILE A 64 11.53 5.33 7.50
C ILE A 64 12.80 5.17 8.33
N ILE A 65 13.77 6.06 8.19
CA ILE A 65 15.03 6.01 8.94
C ILE A 65 14.77 6.24 10.44
N LEU A 66 14.04 7.30 10.78
CA LEU A 66 13.67 7.59 12.17
C LEU A 66 12.80 6.48 12.76
N GLY A 67 11.86 5.95 11.99
CA GLY A 67 11.05 4.80 12.37
C GLY A 67 11.87 3.53 12.61
N GLY A 68 12.93 3.31 11.83
CA GLY A 68 13.86 2.18 12.00
C GLY A 68 14.71 2.31 13.25
N ILE A 69 15.20 3.53 13.55
CA ILE A 69 15.92 3.82 14.80
C ILE A 69 15.00 3.60 16.01
N LEU A 70 13.77 4.11 15.95
CA LEU A 70 12.78 3.92 17.00
C LEU A 70 12.39 2.44 17.17
N PHE A 71 12.16 1.73 16.07
CA PHE A 71 11.88 0.29 16.04
C PHE A 71 12.98 -0.48 16.77
N TYR A 72 14.24 -0.27 16.36
CA TYR A 72 15.39 -0.94 16.93
C TYR A 72 15.55 -0.61 18.43
N GLY A 73 15.41 0.67 18.80
CA GLY A 73 15.45 1.12 20.18
C GLY A 73 14.36 0.49 21.06
N LEU A 74 13.13 0.40 20.56
CA LEU A 74 12.01 -0.24 21.28
C LEU A 74 12.24 -1.73 21.49
N VAL A 75 12.78 -2.43 20.48
CA VAL A 75 13.10 -3.86 20.63
C VAL A 75 14.21 -4.06 21.65
N ILE A 76 15.28 -3.27 21.62
CA ILE A 76 16.35 -3.34 22.62
C ILE A 76 15.80 -3.10 24.03
N TYR A 77 15.00 -2.06 24.19
CA TYR A 77 14.39 -1.71 25.47
C TYR A 77 13.54 -2.87 26.00
N PHE A 78 12.71 -3.46 25.14
CA PHE A 78 11.85 -4.59 25.52
C PHE A 78 12.66 -5.83 25.87
N GLU A 79 13.72 -6.16 25.10
CA GLU A 79 14.63 -7.27 25.40
C GLU A 79 15.30 -7.12 26.78
N GLN A 80 15.71 -5.91 27.13
CA GLN A 80 16.31 -5.61 28.42
C GLN A 80 15.28 -5.71 29.55
N PHE A 81 14.06 -5.21 29.32
CA PHE A 81 12.96 -5.25 30.28
C PHE A 81 12.58 -6.69 30.65
N ILE A 82 12.44 -7.58 29.67
CA ILE A 82 12.09 -8.99 29.92
C ILE A 82 13.30 -9.86 30.32
N GLY A 83 14.52 -9.28 30.36
CA GLY A 83 15.74 -10.01 30.66
C GLY A 83 16.09 -11.07 29.61
N TYR A 84 15.70 -10.86 28.35
CA TYR A 84 15.86 -11.84 27.25
C TYR A 84 17.29 -12.35 27.13
N GLY A 85 18.27 -11.44 27.18
CA GLY A 85 19.69 -11.80 27.06
C GLY A 85 20.16 -12.74 28.18
N LYS A 86 19.67 -12.57 29.41
CA LYS A 86 20.01 -13.45 30.53
C LYS A 86 19.35 -14.82 30.38
N ALA A 87 18.05 -14.84 30.09
CA ALA A 87 17.27 -16.07 29.90
C ALA A 87 17.89 -16.94 28.81
N MET A 88 18.18 -16.35 27.64
CA MET A 88 18.83 -17.01 26.53
C MET A 88 20.24 -17.51 26.88
N HIS A 89 21.04 -16.72 27.61
CA HIS A 89 22.38 -17.15 27.97
C HIS A 89 22.36 -18.40 28.87
N PHE A 90 21.50 -18.44 29.89
CA PHE A 90 21.42 -19.60 30.78
C PHE A 90 20.90 -20.85 30.06
N THR A 91 20.01 -20.70 29.07
CA THR A 91 19.50 -21.82 28.27
C THR A 91 20.57 -22.41 27.32
N PHE A 92 21.41 -21.59 26.69
CA PHE A 92 22.37 -22.06 25.67
C PHE A 92 23.80 -22.26 26.19
N ASN A 93 24.15 -21.63 27.32
CA ASN A 93 25.47 -21.65 27.92
C ASN A 93 25.38 -21.65 29.46
N PRO A 94 24.80 -22.71 30.06
CA PRO A 94 24.60 -22.77 31.51
C PRO A 94 25.92 -22.66 32.29
N ASP A 95 27.02 -23.19 31.75
CA ASP A 95 28.31 -23.28 32.43
C ASP A 95 29.19 -22.02 32.33
N LYS A 96 28.73 -20.98 31.61
CA LYS A 96 29.52 -19.75 31.41
C LYS A 96 28.92 -18.59 32.22
N PRO A 97 29.75 -17.69 32.77
CA PRO A 97 29.23 -16.48 33.40
C PRO A 97 28.59 -15.57 32.34
N TYR A 98 27.42 -15.02 32.64
CA TYR A 98 26.72 -14.08 31.76
C TYR A 98 27.57 -12.83 31.55
N GLN A 99 27.99 -12.61 30.30
CA GLN A 99 28.68 -11.37 29.90
C GLN A 99 27.65 -10.38 29.34
N ALA A 100 27.30 -9.37 30.14
CA ALA A 100 26.45 -8.28 29.70
C ALA A 100 27.09 -7.55 28.51
N GLY A 101 26.32 -7.35 27.43
CA GLY A 101 26.75 -6.57 26.26
C GLY A 101 27.07 -7.38 25.00
N LYS A 102 27.23 -8.71 25.07
CA LYS A 102 27.34 -9.54 23.86
C LYS A 102 25.97 -9.79 23.24
N ARG A 103 25.66 -9.06 22.17
CA ARG A 103 24.42 -9.21 21.39
C ARG A 103 24.57 -10.23 20.26
N TRP A 104 23.47 -10.88 19.91
CA TRP A 104 23.43 -11.82 18.79
C TRP A 104 23.16 -11.06 17.49
N LEU A 105 24.24 -10.65 16.80
CA LEU A 105 24.19 -9.87 15.57
C LEU A 105 23.28 -10.46 14.47
N PRO A 106 23.28 -11.77 14.17
CA PRO A 106 22.37 -12.34 13.16
C PRO A 106 20.90 -12.12 13.50
N GLY A 107 20.52 -12.17 14.77
CA GLY A 107 19.16 -11.91 15.21
C GLY A 107 18.77 -10.45 15.05
N ASP A 108 19.67 -9.52 15.36
CA ASP A 108 19.43 -8.08 15.19
C ASP A 108 19.29 -7.73 13.70
N VAL A 109 20.16 -8.28 12.83
CA VAL A 109 20.07 -8.12 11.37
C VAL A 109 18.77 -8.69 10.81
N PHE A 110 18.35 -9.88 11.27
CA PHE A 110 17.08 -10.48 10.85
C PHE A 110 15.89 -9.58 11.21
N GLN A 111 15.86 -9.02 12.43
CA GLN A 111 14.79 -8.11 12.85
C GLN A 111 14.75 -6.83 12.00
N MET A 112 15.90 -6.27 11.66
CA MET A 112 15.99 -5.11 10.77
C MET A 112 15.50 -5.44 9.35
N LEU A 113 15.82 -6.64 8.86
CA LEU A 113 15.31 -7.12 7.58
C LEU A 113 13.77 -7.22 7.59
N LEU A 114 13.17 -7.74 8.68
CA LEU A 114 11.72 -7.79 8.82
C LEU A 114 11.08 -6.41 8.81
N TYR A 115 11.71 -5.42 9.46
CA TYR A 115 11.25 -4.03 9.41
C TYR A 115 11.25 -3.50 7.97
N ILE A 116 12.35 -3.67 7.24
CA ILE A 116 12.47 -3.21 5.84
C ILE A 116 11.42 -3.88 4.95
N ILE A 117 11.25 -5.20 5.07
CA ILE A 117 10.24 -5.95 4.32
C ILE A 117 8.83 -5.47 4.66
N SER A 118 8.51 -5.22 5.94
CA SER A 118 7.21 -4.71 6.37
C SER A 118 6.90 -3.34 5.77
N ILE A 119 7.88 -2.42 5.78
CA ILE A 119 7.75 -1.10 5.14
C ILE A 119 7.56 -1.25 3.63
N GLY A 120 8.36 -2.10 2.97
CA GLY A 120 8.25 -2.36 1.53
C GLY A 120 6.86 -2.87 1.16
N LEU A 121 6.38 -3.93 1.83
CA LEU A 121 5.08 -4.53 1.58
C LEU A 121 3.92 -3.56 1.86
N SER A 122 3.95 -2.85 3.00
CA SER A 122 2.90 -1.87 3.34
C SER A 122 2.83 -0.74 2.31
N THR A 123 3.99 -0.30 1.81
CA THR A 123 4.08 0.71 0.74
C THR A 123 3.49 0.18 -0.55
N SER A 124 3.90 -1.01 -0.99
CA SER A 124 3.38 -1.64 -2.21
C SER A 124 1.86 -1.81 -2.16
N VAL A 125 1.32 -2.30 -1.04
CA VAL A 125 -0.12 -2.46 -0.86
C VAL A 125 -0.85 -1.12 -0.94
N ALA A 126 -0.36 -0.09 -0.26
CA ALA A 126 -0.96 1.24 -0.28
C ALA A 126 -0.95 1.87 -1.68
N LEU A 127 0.14 1.70 -2.43
CA LEU A 127 0.27 2.19 -3.81
C LEU A 127 -0.69 1.46 -4.75
N VAL A 128 -0.80 0.13 -4.65
CA VAL A 128 -1.74 -0.65 -5.47
C VAL A 128 -3.19 -0.25 -5.18
N GLN A 129 -3.56 -0.13 -3.90
CA GLN A 129 -4.91 0.30 -3.52
C GLN A 129 -5.23 1.70 -4.04
N LYS A 130 -4.26 2.62 -3.94
CA LYS A 130 -4.41 3.97 -4.48
C LYS A 130 -4.59 3.95 -6.00
N TRP A 131 -3.75 3.21 -6.71
CA TRP A 131 -3.81 3.11 -8.16
C TRP A 131 -5.15 2.56 -8.65
N GLN A 132 -5.67 1.49 -8.01
CA GLN A 132 -6.99 0.95 -8.31
C GLN A 132 -8.12 1.98 -8.11
N LYS A 133 -8.04 2.78 -7.03
CA LYS A 133 -9.02 3.85 -6.77
C LYS A 133 -8.93 4.99 -7.79
N ASP A 134 -7.72 5.36 -8.20
CA ASP A 134 -7.52 6.41 -9.18
C ASP A 134 -7.96 5.94 -10.58
N GLU A 135 -7.75 4.67 -10.91
CA GLU A 135 -8.21 4.06 -12.17
C GLU A 135 -9.74 4.03 -12.27
N THR A 136 -10.43 3.58 -11.21
CA THR A 136 -11.90 3.59 -11.16
C THR A 136 -12.46 5.02 -11.26
N THR A 137 -11.81 5.99 -10.63
CA THR A 137 -12.20 7.41 -10.72
C THR A 137 -11.99 7.94 -12.14
N ARG A 138 -10.88 7.58 -12.81
CA ARG A 138 -10.61 7.97 -14.20
C ARG A 138 -11.66 7.42 -15.16
N GLN A 139 -12.01 6.14 -15.05
CA GLN A 139 -13.03 5.52 -15.89
C GLN A 139 -14.40 6.18 -15.74
N GLU A 140 -14.76 6.60 -14.53
CA GLU A 140 -16.00 7.33 -14.28
C GLU A 140 -15.97 8.73 -14.92
N LEU A 141 -14.84 9.45 -14.79
CA LEU A 141 -14.67 10.75 -15.43
C LEU A 141 -14.72 10.67 -16.96
N ASP A 142 -14.12 9.64 -17.55
CA ASP A 142 -14.16 9.42 -19.00
C ASP A 142 -15.58 9.11 -19.49
N ARG A 143 -16.34 8.30 -18.74
CA ARG A 143 -17.77 8.06 -19.03
C ARG A 143 -18.59 9.35 -18.98
N GLN A 144 -18.40 10.16 -17.95
CA GLN A 144 -19.11 11.44 -17.80
C GLN A 144 -18.74 12.40 -18.95
N ARG A 145 -17.47 12.43 -19.35
CA ARG A 145 -17.00 13.23 -20.49
C ARG A 145 -17.65 12.80 -21.81
N ILE A 146 -17.64 11.50 -22.12
CA ILE A 146 -18.28 10.96 -23.33
C ILE A 146 -19.77 11.30 -23.36
N ASN A 147 -20.47 11.13 -22.24
CA ASN A 147 -21.89 11.48 -22.14
C ASN A 147 -22.14 12.97 -22.37
N THR A 148 -21.25 13.83 -21.85
CA THR A 148 -21.32 15.29 -22.05
C THR A 148 -21.08 15.67 -23.51
N GLU A 149 -20.06 15.09 -24.15
CA GLU A 149 -19.76 15.31 -25.57
C GLU A 149 -20.91 14.84 -26.46
N LEU A 150 -21.49 13.66 -26.19
CA LEU A 150 -22.68 13.16 -26.88
C LEU A 150 -23.88 14.09 -26.71
N SER A 151 -24.13 14.58 -25.49
CA SER A 151 -25.23 15.53 -25.23
C SER A 151 -25.03 16.85 -25.97
N TYR A 152 -23.79 17.34 -26.02
CA TYR A 152 -23.42 18.55 -26.75
C TYR A 152 -23.61 18.38 -28.26
N LEU A 153 -23.13 17.27 -28.83
CA LEU A 153 -23.33 16.95 -30.25
C LEU A 153 -24.81 16.81 -30.59
N LYS A 154 -25.61 16.17 -29.74
CA LYS A 154 -27.07 16.09 -29.91
C LYS A 154 -27.72 17.47 -29.91
N ALA A 155 -27.29 18.37 -29.02
CA ALA A 155 -27.82 19.73 -28.95
C ALA A 155 -27.45 20.59 -30.18
N GLN A 156 -26.31 20.30 -30.85
CA GLN A 156 -25.94 20.98 -32.09
C GLN A 156 -26.79 20.58 -33.30
N ILE A 157 -27.46 19.41 -33.27
CA ILE A 157 -28.44 19.05 -34.29
C ILE A 157 -29.67 19.92 -34.08
N ASN A 158 -29.70 21.08 -34.74
CA ASN A 158 -30.83 21.99 -34.64
C ASN A 158 -32.03 21.42 -35.43
N PRO A 159 -33.13 21.02 -34.77
CA PRO A 159 -34.30 20.51 -35.48
C PRO A 159 -34.85 21.54 -36.49
N HIS A 160 -34.69 22.84 -36.23
CA HIS A 160 -35.06 23.91 -37.15
C HIS A 160 -34.25 23.90 -38.45
N PHE A 161 -32.95 23.53 -38.39
CA PHE A 161 -32.16 23.38 -39.62
C PHE A 161 -32.72 22.24 -40.47
N PHE A 162 -33.05 21.12 -39.84
CA PHE A 162 -33.64 19.97 -40.52
C PHE A 162 -35.00 20.32 -41.15
N PHE A 163 -35.88 21.01 -40.41
CA PHE A 163 -37.17 21.48 -40.93
C PHE A 163 -37.02 22.54 -42.03
N ASN A 164 -36.03 23.45 -41.92
CA ASN A 164 -35.73 24.43 -42.97
C ASN A 164 -35.28 23.76 -44.26
N THR A 165 -34.43 22.73 -44.19
CA THR A 165 -34.00 21.98 -45.37
C THR A 165 -35.17 21.26 -46.02
N LEU A 166 -36.03 20.63 -45.22
CA LEU A 166 -37.21 19.88 -45.71
C LEU A 166 -38.22 20.81 -46.39
N ASN A 167 -38.53 21.96 -45.79
CA ASN A 167 -39.44 22.95 -46.37
C ASN A 167 -38.88 23.56 -47.67
N ASN A 168 -37.57 23.84 -47.74
CA ASN A 168 -36.96 24.34 -48.98
C ASN A 168 -37.00 23.30 -50.11
N ILE A 169 -36.73 22.03 -49.81
CA ILE A 169 -36.84 20.96 -50.81
C ILE A 169 -38.29 20.83 -51.29
N TYR A 170 -39.27 20.89 -50.39
CA TYR A 170 -40.69 20.84 -50.75
C TYR A 170 -41.11 22.02 -51.63
N ALA A 171 -40.60 23.22 -51.34
CA ALA A 171 -40.82 24.39 -52.19
C ALA A 171 -40.18 24.23 -53.57
N LEU A 172 -38.97 23.69 -53.64
CA LEU A 172 -38.25 23.44 -54.90
C LEU A 172 -38.96 22.36 -55.75
N THR A 173 -39.43 21.26 -55.17
CA THR A 173 -40.17 20.23 -55.93
C THR A 173 -41.55 20.71 -56.38
N ASN A 174 -42.26 21.52 -55.59
CA ASN A 174 -43.52 22.12 -56.04
C ASN A 174 -43.32 23.14 -57.18
N LEU A 175 -42.21 23.88 -57.16
CA LEU A 175 -41.83 24.80 -58.25
C LEU A 175 -41.43 24.05 -59.52
N ASP A 176 -40.79 22.89 -59.41
CA ASP A 176 -40.47 22.03 -60.57
C ASP A 176 -41.70 21.33 -61.16
N ILE A 177 -42.68 20.92 -60.35
CA ILE A 177 -43.94 20.33 -60.86
C ILE A 177 -44.73 21.36 -61.69
N SER A 178 -44.75 22.62 -61.26
CA SER A 178 -45.44 23.69 -61.98
C SER A 178 -44.71 24.08 -63.28
N LYS A 179 -43.38 24.07 -63.32
CA LYS A 179 -42.61 24.26 -64.57
C LYS A 179 -42.63 23.07 -65.52
N ALA A 180 -42.72 21.83 -65.01
CA ALA A 180 -42.83 20.63 -65.83
C ALA A 180 -44.24 20.43 -66.42
N GLN A 181 -45.26 21.11 -65.90
CA GLN A 181 -46.61 21.13 -66.46
C GLN A 181 -46.82 22.16 -67.58
N GLU A 182 -45.88 23.11 -67.76
CA GLU A 182 -45.94 24.16 -68.79
C GLU A 182 -45.02 23.91 -70.00
N ALA A 183 -44.27 22.80 -70.05
CA ALA A 183 -43.44 22.37 -71.18
C ALA A 183 -44.04 21.13 -71.87
#